data_AF-A0AA37USI2-F1
#
_entry.id   AF-A0AA37USI2-F1
#
_cell.length_a   1.000
_cell.length_b   1.000
_cell.length_c   1.000
_cell.angle_alpha   90.00
_cell.angle_beta   90.00
_cell.angle_gamma   90.00
#
_symmetry.space_group_name_H-M   'P 1'
#
loop_
_entity.id
_entity.type
_entity.pdbx_description
1 polymer ?
#
loop_
_entity_poly.entity_id
_entity_poly.type
_entity_poly.pdbx_seq_one_letter_code
_entity_poly.pdbx_strand_id
1 'polypeptide(L)'
;MSEVTTVLLPLLVLLPVAAGGALAVVPERARAAVAVVVVVATALASLVVALDVARTGTAEVVLAGWDLPVGLALRADAVTAAMLGLTAVVAPAVTLYATGHAKVRGTGAFWPLWLLLLGALNGVWVAGDLFNAYVTLELVTVAAVCLVALGGRARPAPRCGTCTSPSSGRCCSCSRSRSSTARPARSTSPSRVRGWPTARCCPWCWCCAPSGSAPRSRSCRSTRGCPWRTRPPPPR
;
A
#
# COMPACT_ATOMS: atom_id res chain seq x y z
N MET A 1 2.35 -37.56 12.69
CA MET A 1 2.05 -36.17 12.31
C MET A 1 0.56 -36.10 11.98
N SER A 2 -0.15 -35.10 12.47
CA SER A 2 -1.57 -34.94 12.14
C SER A 2 -1.71 -34.57 10.65
N GLU A 3 -2.65 -35.19 9.92
CA GLU A 3 -2.98 -34.78 8.53
C GLU A 3 -3.32 -33.29 8.44
N VAL A 4 -3.85 -32.75 9.55
CA VAL A 4 -4.17 -31.34 9.76
C VAL A 4 -2.93 -30.46 9.57
N THR A 5 -1.81 -30.75 10.25
CA THR A 5 -0.59 -29.94 10.15
C THR A 5 -0.02 -29.93 8.75
N THR A 6 -0.08 -31.06 8.03
CA THR A 6 0.38 -31.16 6.64
C THR A 6 -0.38 -30.21 5.71
N VAL A 7 -1.68 -30.06 5.91
CA VAL A 7 -2.52 -29.15 5.11
C VAL A 7 -2.38 -27.69 5.57
N LEU A 8 -2.25 -27.46 6.88
CA LEU A 8 -2.17 -26.10 7.43
C LEU A 8 -0.85 -25.40 7.07
N LEU A 9 0.28 -26.10 7.04
CA LEU A 9 1.61 -25.54 6.72
C LEU A 9 1.62 -24.67 5.45
N PRO A 10 1.24 -25.19 4.26
CA PRO A 10 1.18 -24.37 3.06
C PRO A 10 0.08 -23.30 3.13
N LEU A 11 -1.03 -23.60 3.83
CA LEU A 11 -2.15 -22.66 3.98
C LEU A 11 -1.75 -21.40 4.75
N LEU A 12 -0.84 -21.49 5.73
CA LEU A 12 -0.34 -20.35 6.50
C LEU A 12 0.29 -19.25 5.63
N VAL A 13 0.87 -19.64 4.50
CA VAL A 13 1.50 -18.74 3.53
C VAL A 13 0.49 -18.38 2.44
N LEU A 14 -0.17 -19.39 1.86
CA LEU A 14 -0.99 -19.21 0.67
C LEU A 14 -2.28 -18.42 0.96
N LEU A 15 -2.94 -18.66 2.11
CA LEU A 15 -4.18 -17.99 2.47
C LEU A 15 -4.04 -16.45 2.51
N PRO A 16 -3.11 -15.87 3.30
CA PRO A 16 -2.92 -14.42 3.33
C PRO A 16 -2.38 -13.85 2.00
N VAL A 17 -1.47 -14.53 1.30
CA VAL A 17 -0.96 -14.06 0.01
C VAL A 17 -2.06 -14.02 -1.05
N ALA A 18 -2.83 -15.10 -1.19
CA ALA A 18 -3.93 -15.20 -2.15
C ALA A 18 -5.03 -14.19 -1.81
N ALA A 19 -5.39 -14.05 -0.53
CA ALA A 19 -6.33 -13.04 -0.10
C ALA A 19 -5.83 -11.62 -0.41
N GLY A 20 -4.56 -11.32 -0.16
CA GLY A 20 -3.93 -10.04 -0.50
C GLY A 20 -4.07 -9.70 -1.98
N GLY A 21 -3.80 -10.66 -2.87
CA GLY A 21 -4.03 -10.52 -4.32
C GLY A 21 -5.50 -10.36 -4.68
N ALA A 22 -6.38 -11.17 -4.09
CA ALA A 22 -7.82 -11.11 -4.33
C ALA A 22 -8.46 -9.80 -3.86
N LEU A 23 -7.90 -9.12 -2.86
CA LEU A 23 -8.40 -7.82 -2.41
C LEU A 23 -8.34 -6.73 -3.50
N ALA A 24 -7.57 -6.92 -4.58
CA ALA A 24 -7.57 -6.02 -5.73
C ALA A 24 -8.96 -5.90 -6.39
N VAL A 25 -9.72 -7.00 -6.43
CA VAL A 25 -11.08 -7.03 -7.02
C VAL A 25 -12.19 -6.76 -6.01
N VAL A 26 -11.89 -6.86 -4.71
CA VAL A 26 -12.85 -6.61 -3.62
C VAL A 26 -13.07 -5.10 -3.44
N PRO A 27 -14.33 -4.64 -3.24
CA PRO A 27 -14.62 -3.23 -3.02
C PRO A 27 -13.98 -2.71 -1.73
N GLU A 28 -13.46 -1.48 -1.75
CA GLU A 28 -12.66 -0.90 -0.66
C GLU A 28 -13.33 -0.99 0.72
N ARG A 29 -14.66 -0.80 0.77
CA ARG A 29 -15.46 -0.90 2.00
C ARG A 29 -15.40 -2.28 2.69
N ALA A 30 -15.19 -3.35 1.91
CA ALA A 30 -15.17 -4.72 2.41
C ALA A 30 -13.75 -5.22 2.70
N ARG A 31 -12.71 -4.58 2.17
CA ARG A 31 -11.31 -5.04 2.29
C ARG A 31 -10.86 -5.21 3.74
N ALA A 32 -11.25 -4.29 4.62
CA ALA A 32 -10.93 -4.37 6.04
C ALA A 32 -11.56 -5.60 6.71
N ALA A 33 -12.84 -5.88 6.44
CA ALA A 33 -13.55 -7.02 7.01
C ALA A 33 -12.94 -8.35 6.51
N VAL A 34 -12.68 -8.45 5.20
CA VAL A 34 -12.02 -9.63 4.61
C VAL A 34 -10.63 -9.83 5.21
N ALA A 35 -9.84 -8.76 5.36
CA ALA A 35 -8.51 -8.86 5.96
C ALA A 35 -8.58 -9.31 7.43
N VAL A 36 -9.53 -8.83 8.22
CA VAL A 36 -9.74 -9.29 9.61
C VAL A 36 -10.04 -10.78 9.63
N VAL A 37 -10.96 -11.26 8.80
CA VAL A 37 -11.31 -12.69 8.72
C VAL A 37 -10.10 -13.54 8.36
N VAL A 38 -9.33 -13.11 7.36
CA VAL A 38 -8.12 -13.81 6.92
C VAL A 38 -7.06 -13.84 8.00
N VAL A 39 -6.80 -12.71 8.67
CA VAL A 39 -5.80 -12.62 9.76
C VAL A 39 -6.20 -13.53 10.92
N VAL A 40 -7.48 -13.55 11.31
CA VAL A 40 -7.97 -14.43 12.38
C VAL A 40 -7.85 -15.89 11.98
N ALA A 41 -8.24 -16.26 10.76
CA ALA A 41 -8.10 -17.62 10.26
C ALA A 41 -6.63 -18.07 10.24
N THR A 42 -5.73 -17.23 9.75
CA THR A 42 -4.28 -17.50 9.75
C THR A 42 -3.73 -17.61 11.17
N ALA A 43 -4.11 -16.73 12.10
CA ALA A 43 -3.66 -16.78 13.50
C ALA A 43 -4.11 -18.06 14.21
N LEU A 44 -5.36 -18.50 13.99
CA LEU A 44 -5.87 -19.76 14.52
C LEU A 44 -5.12 -20.95 13.94
N ALA A 45 -4.88 -20.97 12.62
CA ALA A 45 -4.08 -22.00 11.97
C ALA A 45 -2.64 -22.04 12.52
N SER A 46 -2.02 -20.88 12.74
CA SER A 46 -0.68 -20.76 13.32
C SER A 46 -0.64 -21.34 14.74
N LEU A 47 -1.66 -21.07 15.55
CA LEU A 47 -1.76 -21.62 16.90
C LEU A 47 -1.95 -23.14 16.89
N VAL A 48 -2.79 -23.68 16.00
CA VAL A 48 -2.98 -25.13 15.85
C VAL A 48 -1.66 -25.82 15.49
N VAL A 49 -0.93 -25.29 14.50
CA VAL A 49 0.38 -25.85 14.09
C VAL A 49 1.39 -25.75 15.24
N ALA A 50 1.47 -24.60 15.92
CA ALA A 50 2.39 -24.42 17.04
C ALA A 50 2.12 -25.40 18.20
N LEU A 51 0.85 -25.65 18.52
CA LEU A 51 0.46 -26.61 19.56
C LEU A 51 0.70 -28.06 19.15
N ASP A 52 0.49 -28.41 17.88
CA ASP A 52 0.80 -29.76 17.36
C ASP A 52 2.30 -30.03 17.43
N VAL A 53 3.12 -29.11 16.94
CA VAL A 53 4.59 -29.20 16.98
C VAL A 53 5.11 -29.30 18.41
N ALA A 54 4.52 -28.57 19.35
CA ALA A 54 4.87 -28.67 20.77
C ALA A 54 4.59 -30.06 21.38
N ARG A 55 3.67 -30.84 20.81
CA ARG A 55 3.30 -32.19 21.28
C ARG A 55 4.00 -33.31 20.53
N THR A 56 4.10 -33.19 19.20
CA THR A 56 4.57 -34.26 18.31
C THR A 56 6.01 -34.07 17.85
N GLY A 57 6.64 -32.93 18.15
CA GLY A 57 7.96 -32.57 17.65
C GLY A 57 7.91 -31.95 16.25
N THR A 58 8.94 -32.17 15.45
CA THR A 58 9.09 -31.52 14.14
C THR A 58 8.14 -32.07 13.09
N ALA A 59 7.55 -31.19 12.27
CA ALA A 59 6.77 -31.54 11.09
C ALA A 59 7.46 -31.06 9.81
N GLU A 60 7.44 -31.87 8.76
CA GLU A 60 8.03 -31.53 7.46
C GLU A 60 7.11 -31.98 6.33
N VAL A 61 6.94 -31.12 5.33
CA VAL A 61 6.09 -31.34 4.15
C VAL A 61 6.85 -30.92 2.91
N VAL A 62 7.01 -31.85 1.98
CA VAL A 62 7.59 -31.56 0.66
C VAL A 62 6.46 -31.27 -0.31
N LEU A 63 6.50 -30.10 -0.93
CA LEU A 63 5.49 -29.65 -1.87
C LEU A 63 5.70 -30.29 -3.25
N ALA A 64 4.58 -30.46 -3.97
CA ALA A 64 4.51 -30.91 -5.36
C ALA A 64 5.01 -32.34 -5.64
N GLY A 65 5.35 -33.13 -4.62
CA GLY A 65 5.73 -34.54 -4.78
C GLY A 65 7.09 -34.76 -5.46
N TRP A 66 7.95 -33.73 -5.48
CA TRP A 66 9.32 -33.82 -5.97
C TRP A 66 10.23 -34.24 -4.83
N ASP A 67 11.11 -35.21 -5.06
CA ASP A 67 12.12 -35.57 -4.08
C ASP A 67 13.13 -34.44 -3.86
N LEU A 68 13.68 -34.35 -2.65
CA LEU A 68 14.82 -33.50 -2.34
C LEU A 68 16.01 -33.93 -3.23
N PRO A 69 16.81 -33.00 -3.79
CA PRO A 69 16.98 -31.59 -3.42
C PRO A 69 16.18 -30.57 -4.26
N VAL A 70 15.35 -31.03 -5.21
CA VAL A 70 14.59 -30.13 -6.11
C VAL A 70 13.23 -29.74 -5.53
N GLY A 71 12.72 -30.55 -4.59
CA GLY A 71 11.47 -30.29 -3.87
C GLY A 71 11.54 -29.08 -2.93
N LEU A 72 10.41 -28.40 -2.80
CA LEU A 72 10.23 -27.27 -1.87
C LEU A 72 9.77 -27.81 -0.51
N ALA A 73 10.61 -27.68 0.52
CA ALA A 73 10.29 -28.18 1.85
C ALA A 73 9.71 -27.07 2.75
N LEU A 74 8.59 -27.38 3.39
CA LEU A 74 8.04 -26.61 4.50
C LEU A 74 8.27 -27.38 5.79
N ARG A 75 8.93 -26.74 6.75
CA ARG A 75 9.33 -27.36 8.01
C ARG A 75 8.84 -26.52 9.17
N ALA A 76 8.30 -27.18 10.19
CA ALA A 76 7.96 -26.57 11.45
C ALA A 76 8.61 -27.31 12.61
N ASP A 77 9.45 -26.60 13.35
CA ASP A 77 10.09 -27.05 14.58
C ASP A 77 9.70 -26.16 15.77
N ALA A 78 10.36 -26.35 16.92
CA ALA A 78 10.08 -25.57 18.13
C ALA A 78 10.30 -24.06 17.94
N VAL A 79 11.26 -23.66 17.11
CA VAL A 79 11.52 -22.24 16.80
C VAL A 79 10.41 -21.69 15.91
N THR A 80 10.02 -22.43 14.87
CA THR A 80 8.86 -22.09 14.03
C THR A 80 7.60 -21.95 14.88
N ALA A 81 7.34 -22.88 15.82
CA ALA A 81 6.17 -22.83 16.70
C ALA A 81 6.15 -21.56 17.56
N ALA A 82 7.29 -21.17 18.13
CA ALA A 82 7.40 -19.94 18.91
C ALA A 82 7.14 -18.68 18.05
N MET A 83 7.72 -18.61 16.84
CA MET A 83 7.56 -17.46 15.94
C MET A 83 6.15 -17.36 15.34
N LEU A 84 5.53 -18.49 15.02
CA LEU A 84 4.12 -18.57 14.60
C LEU A 84 3.19 -18.14 15.75
N GLY A 85 3.47 -18.56 16.98
CA GLY A 85 2.73 -18.10 18.16
C GLY A 85 2.82 -16.59 18.38
N LEU A 86 4.02 -16.02 18.24
CA LEU A 86 4.21 -14.56 18.29
C LEU A 86 3.41 -13.85 17.19
N THR A 87 3.49 -14.36 15.96
CA THR A 87 2.78 -13.79 14.80
C THR A 87 1.26 -13.88 14.98
N ALA A 88 0.75 -14.97 15.56
CA ALA A 88 -0.66 -15.18 15.87
C ALA A 88 -1.22 -14.19 16.90
N VAL A 89 -0.38 -13.59 17.75
CA VAL A 89 -0.79 -12.54 18.70
C VAL A 89 -0.65 -11.15 18.08
N VAL A 90 0.51 -10.89 17.45
CA VAL A 90 0.84 -9.56 16.93
C VAL A 90 -0.02 -9.19 15.72
N ALA A 91 -0.25 -10.11 14.78
CA ALA A 91 -0.97 -9.80 13.55
C ALA A 91 -2.43 -9.39 13.79
N PRO A 92 -3.22 -10.08 14.64
CA PRO A 92 -4.56 -9.61 15.01
C PRO A 92 -4.55 -8.26 15.73
N ALA A 93 -3.59 -8.02 16.63
CA ALA A 93 -3.48 -6.74 17.35
C ALA A 93 -3.22 -5.56 16.40
N VAL A 94 -2.29 -5.71 15.45
CA VAL A 94 -2.01 -4.70 14.42
C VAL A 94 -3.21 -4.49 13.51
N THR A 95 -3.88 -5.58 13.12
CA THR A 95 -5.08 -5.53 12.27
C THR A 95 -6.21 -4.77 12.96
N LEU A 96 -6.49 -5.06 14.23
CA LEU A 96 -7.49 -4.36 15.03
C LEU A 96 -7.17 -2.86 15.12
N TYR A 97 -5.93 -2.51 15.46
CA TYR A 97 -5.48 -1.12 15.50
C TYR A 97 -5.65 -0.42 14.14
N ALA A 98 -5.23 -1.08 13.06
CA ALA A 98 -5.33 -0.56 11.70
C ALA A 98 -6.78 -0.30 11.27
N THR A 99 -7.73 -1.17 11.67
CA THR A 99 -9.15 -0.89 11.41
C THR A 99 -9.59 0.42 12.06
N GLY A 100 -9.18 0.73 13.29
CA GLY A 100 -9.55 1.98 13.97
C GLY A 100 -8.94 3.25 13.37
N HIS A 101 -7.87 3.14 12.57
CA HIS A 101 -7.07 4.29 12.15
C HIS A 101 -7.54 4.90 10.81
N ALA A 102 -8.03 6.15 10.84
CA ALA A 102 -8.64 6.80 9.66
C ALA A 102 -7.69 6.95 8.46
N LYS A 103 -6.38 7.18 8.69
CA LYS A 103 -5.38 7.28 7.60
C LYS A 103 -5.18 5.95 6.88
N VAL A 104 -5.36 4.84 7.58
CA VAL A 104 -5.22 3.48 7.05
C VAL A 104 -6.49 3.07 6.28
N ARG A 105 -7.66 3.41 6.82
CA ARG A 105 -8.96 3.21 6.13
C ARG A 105 -9.06 3.96 4.80
N GLY A 106 -8.40 5.10 4.67
CA GLY A 106 -8.41 5.93 3.45
C GLY A 106 -7.49 5.45 2.33
N THR A 107 -6.65 4.44 2.56
CA THR A 107 -5.72 3.92 1.56
C THR A 107 -6.12 2.50 1.13
N GLY A 108 -6.71 2.38 -0.07
CA GLY A 108 -7.16 1.09 -0.61
C GLY A 108 -6.06 0.03 -0.73
N ALA A 109 -4.78 0.43 -0.75
CA ALA A 109 -3.61 -0.44 -0.90
C ALA A 109 -3.09 -1.04 0.43
N PHE A 110 -3.53 -0.54 1.59
CA PHE A 110 -3.00 -1.03 2.87
C PHE A 110 -3.33 -2.51 3.12
N TRP A 111 -4.60 -2.90 2.96
CA TRP A 111 -5.04 -4.27 3.27
C TRP A 111 -4.39 -5.35 2.39
N PRO A 112 -4.28 -5.18 1.05
CA PRO A 112 -3.51 -6.08 0.21
C PRO A 112 -2.05 -6.24 0.67
N LEU A 113 -1.37 -5.13 0.94
CA LEU A 113 0.04 -5.14 1.34
C LEU A 113 0.25 -5.74 2.75
N TRP A 114 -0.69 -5.50 3.67
CA TRP A 114 -0.67 -6.09 5.01
C TRP A 114 -0.81 -7.61 4.97
N LEU A 115 -1.74 -8.13 4.16
CA LEU A 115 -1.91 -9.58 3.99
C LEU A 115 -0.72 -10.20 3.26
N LEU A 116 -0.17 -9.53 2.25
CA LEU A 116 1.05 -9.98 1.58
C LEU A 116 2.23 -10.07 2.57
N LEU A 117 2.41 -9.05 3.42
CA LEU A 117 3.43 -9.04 4.46
C LEU A 117 3.23 -10.19 5.45
N LEU A 118 2.00 -10.41 5.92
CA LEU A 118 1.69 -11.49 6.87
C LEU A 118 2.01 -12.88 6.29
N GLY A 119 1.62 -13.12 5.03
CA GLY A 119 1.92 -14.37 4.36
C GLY A 119 3.40 -14.59 4.11
N ALA A 120 4.11 -13.55 3.67
CA ALA A 120 5.56 -13.60 3.49
C ALA A 120 6.27 -13.88 4.82
N LEU A 121 5.87 -13.23 5.91
CA LEU A 121 6.43 -13.43 7.25
C LEU A 121 6.23 -14.87 7.74
N ASN A 122 5.04 -15.44 7.57
CA ASN A 122 4.79 -16.86 7.88
C ASN A 122 5.66 -17.79 7.01
N GLY A 123 5.88 -17.43 5.75
CA GLY A 123 6.75 -18.18 4.84
C GLY A 123 8.19 -18.26 5.32
N VAL A 124 8.72 -17.18 5.91
CA VAL A 124 10.07 -17.16 6.50
C VAL A 124 10.19 -18.16 7.65
N TRP A 125 9.16 -18.27 8.51
CA TRP A 125 9.18 -19.16 9.67
C TRP A 125 9.08 -20.64 9.32
N VAL A 126 8.39 -20.95 8.23
CA VAL A 126 8.07 -22.32 7.81
C VAL A 126 9.03 -22.82 6.72
N ALA A 127 9.97 -21.99 6.26
CA ALA A 127 10.92 -22.38 5.24
C ALA A 127 11.81 -23.55 5.71
N GLY A 128 11.78 -24.66 4.96
CA GLY A 128 12.66 -25.82 5.20
C GLY A 128 14.02 -25.72 4.51
N ASP A 129 14.19 -24.76 3.60
CA ASP A 129 15.40 -24.55 2.80
C ASP A 129 15.76 -23.06 2.65
N LEU A 130 17.03 -22.78 2.33
CA LEU A 130 17.55 -21.40 2.22
C LEU A 130 16.96 -20.64 1.03
N PHE A 131 16.57 -21.31 -0.04
CA PHE A 131 16.02 -20.65 -1.21
C PHE A 131 14.62 -20.09 -0.90
N ASN A 132 13.76 -20.90 -0.28
CA ASN A 132 12.44 -20.48 0.16
C ASN A 132 12.53 -19.36 1.21
N ALA A 133 13.45 -19.47 2.17
CA ALA A 133 13.70 -18.43 3.15
C ALA A 133 14.13 -17.11 2.49
N TYR A 134 15.04 -17.16 1.50
CA TYR A 134 15.47 -15.97 0.76
C TYR A 134 14.31 -15.31 0.00
N VAL A 135 13.55 -16.10 -0.77
CA VAL A 135 12.41 -15.60 -1.57
C VAL A 135 11.36 -14.95 -0.66
N THR A 136 11.03 -15.59 0.46
CA THR A 136 10.05 -15.06 1.42
C THR A 136 10.56 -13.82 2.15
N LEU A 137 11.85 -13.73 2.45
CA LEU A 137 12.46 -12.50 2.98
C LEU A 137 12.38 -11.34 1.98
N GLU A 138 12.62 -11.56 0.69
CA GLU A 138 12.46 -10.53 -0.35
C GLU A 138 10.99 -10.08 -0.47
N LEU A 139 10.04 -11.00 -0.33
CA LEU A 139 8.62 -10.66 -0.27
C LEU A 139 8.29 -9.80 0.97
N VAL A 140 8.88 -10.10 2.13
CA VAL A 140 8.73 -9.29 3.36
C VAL A 140 9.29 -7.88 3.14
N THR A 141 10.50 -7.75 2.58
CA THR A 141 11.14 -6.44 2.38
C THR A 141 10.35 -5.59 1.39
N VAL A 142 9.91 -6.15 0.26
CA VAL A 142 9.10 -5.45 -0.74
C VAL A 142 7.77 -4.99 -0.12
N ALA A 143 7.05 -5.87 0.57
CA ALA A 143 5.79 -5.53 1.21
C ALA A 143 5.96 -4.43 2.28
N ALA A 144 6.99 -4.54 3.11
CA ALA A 144 7.30 -3.56 4.16
C ALA A 144 7.66 -2.18 3.57
N VAL A 145 8.52 -2.13 2.55
CA VAL A 145 8.90 -0.88 1.88
C VAL A 145 7.66 -0.23 1.24
N CYS A 146 6.79 -1.00 0.59
CA CYS A 146 5.53 -0.49 0.04
C CYS A 146 4.59 0.07 1.12
N LEU A 147 4.48 -0.60 2.28
CA LEU A 147 3.69 -0.10 3.41
C LEU A 147 4.25 1.21 3.99
N VAL A 148 5.56 1.31 4.13
CA VAL A 148 6.23 2.55 4.59
C VAL A 148 6.02 3.67 3.58
N ALA A 149 6.17 3.38 2.29
CA ALA A 149 5.92 4.35 1.21
C ALA A 149 4.47 4.85 1.20
N LEU A 150 3.50 4.00 1.54
CA LEU A 150 2.08 4.37 1.63
C LEU A 150 1.80 5.40 2.75
N GLY A 151 2.58 5.36 3.84
CA GLY A 151 2.53 6.35 4.92
C GLY A 151 3.22 7.68 4.57
N GLY A 152 4.00 7.72 3.49
CA GLY A 152 4.67 8.90 2.98
C GLY A 152 3.67 9.89 2.39
N ARG A 153 3.43 11.00 3.09
CA ARG A 153 2.60 12.17 2.73
C ARG A 153 2.00 12.09 1.31
N ALA A 154 0.74 11.68 1.21
CA ALA A 154 -0.11 12.10 0.09
C ALA A 154 -0.07 13.63 0.07
N ARG A 155 0.80 14.20 -0.77
CA ARG A 155 0.74 15.63 -1.07
C ARG A 155 -0.67 15.84 -1.59
N PRO A 156 -1.49 16.70 -0.96
CA PRO A 156 -2.76 17.07 -1.55
C PRO A 156 -2.44 17.50 -2.98
N ALA A 157 -3.04 16.83 -3.96
CA ALA A 157 -3.00 17.31 -5.32
C ALA A 157 -3.40 18.80 -5.25
N PRO A 158 -2.62 19.73 -5.82
CA PRO A 158 -2.99 21.13 -5.80
C PRO A 158 -4.39 21.25 -6.40
N ARG A 159 -5.40 21.53 -5.57
CA ARG A 159 -6.68 21.96 -6.10
C ARG A 159 -6.42 23.29 -6.77
N CYS A 160 -6.68 23.37 -8.06
CA CYS A 160 -6.79 24.65 -8.74
C CYS A 160 -7.89 25.43 -8.01
N GLY A 161 -7.56 26.56 -7.39
CA GLY A 161 -8.55 27.43 -6.77
C GLY A 161 -9.59 27.83 -7.82
N THR A 162 -10.84 28.07 -7.39
CA THR A 162 -11.88 28.63 -8.25
C THR A 162 -11.39 29.97 -8.81
N CYS A 163 -11.25 30.07 -10.13
CA CYS A 163 -10.87 31.32 -10.78
C CYS A 163 -12.05 32.30 -10.68
N THR A 164 -11.92 33.32 -9.82
CA THR A 164 -12.90 34.39 -9.68
C THR A 164 -12.66 35.48 -10.74
N SER A 165 -13.51 35.46 -11.78
CA SER A 165 -13.79 36.51 -12.77
C SER A 165 -12.68 36.90 -13.78
N PRO A 166 -13.00 37.00 -15.09
CA PRO A 166 -12.04 37.33 -16.16
C PRO A 166 -11.64 38.82 -16.23
N SER A 167 -12.37 39.72 -15.55
CA SER A 167 -12.28 41.16 -15.83
C SER A 167 -11.09 41.88 -15.21
N SER A 168 -10.30 41.22 -14.34
CA SER A 168 -9.23 41.90 -13.59
C SER A 168 -7.80 41.45 -13.93
N GLY A 169 -7.61 40.56 -14.89
CA GLY A 169 -6.27 40.10 -15.31
C GLY A 169 -5.44 39.45 -14.19
N ARG A 170 -6.05 39.05 -13.07
CA ARG A 170 -5.35 38.45 -11.92
C ARG A 170 -5.32 36.92 -12.06
N CYS A 171 -4.11 36.37 -12.05
CA CYS A 171 -3.87 34.93 -12.03
C CYS A 171 -4.52 34.25 -10.83
N CYS A 172 -5.10 33.07 -11.05
CA CYS A 172 -5.75 32.26 -10.01
C CYS A 172 -4.78 32.02 -8.84
N SER A 173 -5.16 32.44 -7.63
CA SER A 173 -4.35 32.23 -6.44
C SER A 173 -4.49 30.78 -5.98
N CYS A 174 -3.41 30.01 -6.10
CA CYS A 174 -3.34 28.66 -5.53
C CYS A 174 -3.07 28.78 -4.01
N SER A 175 -4.11 29.04 -3.22
CA SER A 175 -3.97 29.03 -1.76
C SER A 175 -3.99 27.59 -1.23
N ARG A 176 -2.90 27.16 -0.58
CA ARG A 176 -2.87 25.90 0.19
C ARG A 176 -3.69 26.09 1.48
N SER A 177 -5.00 25.89 1.45
CA SER A 177 -5.76 25.80 2.69
C SER A 177 -5.63 24.40 3.30
N ARG A 178 -5.35 24.37 4.60
CA ARG A 178 -4.97 23.17 5.38
C ARG A 178 -6.16 22.64 6.20
N SER A 179 -7.39 22.76 5.72
CA SER A 179 -8.58 22.35 6.45
C SER A 179 -9.06 20.96 6.03
N SER A 180 -8.99 20.01 6.96
CA SER A 180 -9.31 18.58 6.83
C SER A 180 -10.82 18.26 6.82
N THR A 181 -11.68 19.22 6.50
CA THR A 181 -13.13 19.08 6.58
C THR A 181 -13.81 19.80 5.42
N ALA A 182 -13.84 19.16 4.25
CA ALA A 182 -14.74 19.56 3.18
C ALA A 182 -15.19 18.33 2.37
N ARG A 183 -16.48 18.01 2.46
CA ARG A 183 -17.14 17.03 1.59
C ARG A 183 -16.90 17.38 0.11
N PRO A 184 -16.82 16.40 -0.80
CA PRO A 184 -16.70 16.69 -2.22
C PRO A 184 -17.98 17.36 -2.74
N ALA A 185 -17.86 18.59 -3.21
CA ALA A 185 -18.89 19.21 -4.05
C ALA A 185 -18.93 18.42 -5.37
N ARG A 186 -20.03 17.69 -5.60
CA ARG A 186 -20.38 17.20 -6.95
C ARG A 186 -20.72 18.42 -7.79
N SER A 187 -19.80 18.87 -8.63
CA SER A 187 -20.14 19.76 -9.73
C SER A 187 -20.65 18.92 -10.90
N THR A 188 -21.95 18.93 -11.08
CA THR A 188 -22.65 18.47 -12.28
C THR A 188 -22.24 19.31 -13.50
N SER A 189 -22.10 18.63 -14.65
CA SER A 189 -22.06 19.14 -16.03
C SER A 189 -20.74 19.66 -16.61
N PRO A 190 -20.24 19.07 -17.71
CA PRO A 190 -19.23 19.66 -18.57
C PRO A 190 -19.92 20.49 -19.67
N SER A 191 -20.13 21.79 -19.45
CA SER A 191 -20.43 22.68 -20.57
C SER A 191 -19.14 22.92 -21.36
N ARG A 192 -19.08 22.34 -22.56
CA ARG A 192 -18.09 22.65 -23.60
C ARG A 192 -18.08 24.14 -23.86
N VAL A 193 -17.05 24.84 -23.41
CA VAL A 193 -16.73 26.18 -23.89
C VAL A 193 -15.87 26.03 -25.14
N ARG A 194 -16.45 26.27 -26.32
CA ARG A 194 -15.71 26.40 -27.59
C ARG A 194 -14.82 27.66 -27.49
N GLY A 195 -13.55 27.55 -27.86
CA GLY A 195 -12.66 28.70 -28.10
C GLY A 195 -11.47 28.90 -27.16
N TRP A 196 -11.07 27.91 -26.33
CA TRP A 196 -9.89 28.05 -25.47
C TRP A 196 -8.64 27.38 -26.06
N PRO A 197 -7.50 28.09 -26.20
CA PRO A 197 -6.22 27.46 -26.50
C PRO A 197 -5.75 26.65 -25.29
N THR A 198 -5.39 25.39 -25.51
CA THR A 198 -4.95 24.45 -24.47
C THR A 198 -3.71 24.99 -23.72
N ALA A 199 -3.88 25.48 -22.50
CA ALA A 199 -2.77 25.82 -21.62
C ALA A 199 -2.03 24.53 -21.23
N ARG A 200 -0.83 24.30 -21.79
CA ARG A 200 0.03 23.19 -21.41
C ARG A 200 0.78 23.56 -20.13
N CYS A 201 0.33 23.08 -18.98
CA CYS A 201 1.09 23.23 -17.74
C CYS A 201 2.21 22.18 -17.69
N CYS A 202 3.41 22.61 -17.31
CA CYS A 202 4.59 21.75 -17.25
C CYS A 202 4.48 20.79 -16.03
N PRO A 203 4.51 19.45 -16.21
CA PRO A 203 4.14 18.50 -15.16
C PRO A 203 5.07 18.50 -13.93
N TRP A 204 6.29 19.03 -14.07
CA TRP A 204 7.31 19.02 -13.02
C TRP A 204 7.39 20.31 -12.19
N CYS A 205 7.00 21.47 -12.76
CA CYS A 205 7.20 22.77 -12.09
C CYS A 205 5.92 23.56 -11.84
N TRP A 206 4.77 23.17 -12.42
CA TRP A 206 3.47 23.84 -12.21
C TRP A 206 3.51 25.37 -12.44
N CYS A 207 4.41 25.88 -13.30
CA CYS A 207 4.31 27.22 -13.87
C CYS A 207 3.58 27.08 -15.22
N CYS A 208 2.44 27.75 -15.39
CA CYS A 208 1.73 27.82 -16.67
C CYS A 208 2.13 29.13 -17.35
N ALA A 209 2.60 29.06 -18.60
CA ALA A 209 2.98 30.22 -19.41
C ALA A 209 1.81 30.63 -20.33
N PRO A 210 1.64 31.92 -20.66
CA PRO A 210 0.73 32.33 -21.71
C PRO A 210 1.19 31.77 -23.07
N SER A 211 0.24 31.45 -23.94
CA SER A 211 0.51 30.83 -25.24
C SER A 211 1.42 31.73 -26.09
N GLY A 212 2.61 31.25 -26.44
CA GLY A 212 3.53 31.90 -27.38
C GLY A 212 5.02 31.80 -27.04
N SER A 213 5.38 31.50 -25.78
CA SER A 213 6.78 31.35 -25.36
C SER A 213 7.11 29.88 -25.08
N ALA A 214 7.60 29.17 -26.09
CA ALA A 214 8.17 27.84 -25.89
C ALA A 214 9.49 27.94 -25.11
N PRO A 215 9.69 27.19 -24.00
CA PRO A 215 10.98 27.17 -23.33
C PRO A 215 11.94 26.26 -24.11
N ARG A 216 12.84 26.86 -24.91
CA ARG A 216 14.06 26.18 -25.36
C ARG A 216 15.09 26.22 -24.22
N SER A 217 15.03 25.29 -23.28
CA SER A 217 16.21 24.72 -22.57
C SER A 217 15.79 23.92 -21.32
N ARG A 218 16.54 22.84 -21.07
CA ARG A 218 16.31 21.82 -20.02
C ARG A 218 16.75 22.27 -18.61
N SER A 219 16.58 23.53 -18.23
CA SER A 219 17.11 24.06 -16.96
C SER A 219 16.04 24.61 -16.01
N CYS A 220 14.98 23.84 -15.74
CA CYS A 220 14.05 24.14 -14.64
C CYS A 220 14.20 23.07 -13.55
N ARG A 221 15.20 23.21 -12.68
CA ARG A 221 15.48 22.25 -11.58
C ARG A 221 15.31 22.84 -10.17
N SER A 222 14.78 24.07 -10.00
CA SER A 222 14.45 24.56 -8.65
C SER A 222 13.28 25.55 -8.61
N THR A 223 12.49 25.49 -7.53
CA THR A 223 11.36 26.39 -7.23
C THR A 223 11.78 27.83 -6.92
N ARG A 224 13.08 28.18 -6.99
CA ARG A 224 13.56 29.53 -6.67
C ARG A 224 13.67 30.46 -7.88
N GLY A 225 13.36 30.00 -9.09
CA GLY A 225 13.47 30.80 -10.31
C GLY A 225 12.32 30.63 -11.29
N CYS A 226 11.07 30.91 -10.90
CA CYS A 226 10.08 31.30 -11.92
C CYS A 226 10.26 32.81 -12.19
N PRO A 227 10.65 33.23 -13.42
CA PRO A 227 10.98 34.62 -13.74
C PRO A 227 9.77 35.57 -13.68
N TRP A 228 8.55 35.02 -13.60
CA TRP A 228 7.28 35.77 -13.54
C TRP A 228 6.83 36.17 -12.13
N ARG A 229 7.76 36.16 -11.17
CA ARG A 229 7.50 36.69 -9.81
C ARG A 229 7.74 38.21 -9.81
N THR A 230 7.04 38.95 -10.67
CA THR A 230 7.09 40.42 -10.63
C THR A 230 6.39 40.90 -9.35
N ARG A 231 7.12 41.70 -8.56
CA ARG A 231 6.60 42.38 -7.36
C ARG A 231 5.40 43.26 -7.74
N PRO A 232 4.39 43.43 -6.87
CA PRO A 232 3.32 44.40 -7.13
C PRO A 232 3.91 45.82 -7.22
N PRO A 233 3.38 46.70 -8.08
CA PRO A 233 3.81 48.10 -8.14
C PRO A 233 3.46 48.81 -6.82
N PRO A 234 4.22 49.84 -6.41
CA PRO A 234 3.90 50.60 -5.21
C PRO A 234 2.57 51.35 -5.38
N PRO A 235 1.82 51.58 -4.28
CA PRO A 235 0.59 52.35 -4.34
C PRO A 235 0.89 53.82 -4.73
N ARG A 236 0.01 54.40 -5.56
CA ARG A 236 -0.03 55.84 -5.82
C ARG A 236 -0.76 56.53 -4.67
#